data_AF-A0A518AYM0-F1
#
_entry.id   AF-A0A518AYM0-F1
#
_cell.length_a   1.000
_cell.length_b   1.000
_cell.length_c   1.000
_cell.angle_alpha   90.00
_cell.angle_beta   90.00
_cell.angle_gamma   90.00
#
_symmetry.space_group_name_H-M   'P 1'
#
loop_
_entity.id
_entity.type
_entity.pdbx_description
1 polymer ?
#
loop_
_entity_poly.entity_id
_entity_poly.type
_entity_poly.pdbx_seq_one_letter_code
_entity_poly.pdbx_strand_id
1 'polypeptide(L)'
;MDNAMHPPNGRSPQTTPPTTFMNDERRPKLTFSAAARRPVRSVPMPVSPGEFIDKISILSLKRDRITSAEQRGHVERELELLEQIHCQLFENRDDLEVLSSELDEINAILWGLEEKLRRFESDGDFGADFVETARRVYLTNDRRADLKRQINELLHSVIIEVKSF
;
A
#
# COMPACT_ATOMS: atom_id res chain seq x y z
N MET A 1 71.30 -44.40 12.51
CA MET A 1 70.55 -45.33 11.64
C MET A 1 69.18 -44.73 11.43
N ASP A 2 69.02 -44.11 10.27
CA ASP A 2 67.82 -43.83 9.48
C ASP A 2 66.46 -44.12 10.11
N ASN A 3 65.53 -43.15 10.11
CA ASN A 3 64.61 -43.04 8.97
C ASN A 3 63.81 -41.72 8.95
N ALA A 4 63.33 -41.41 7.75
CA ALA A 4 62.74 -40.19 7.21
C ALA A 4 61.44 -39.65 7.86
N MET A 5 61.38 -38.31 7.93
CA MET A 5 60.41 -37.42 7.25
C MET A 5 59.01 -37.97 6.92
N HIS A 6 57.94 -37.35 7.48
CA HIS A 6 56.75 -36.82 6.77
C HIS A 6 55.70 -36.22 7.75
N PRO A 7 55.29 -34.94 7.59
CA PRO A 7 53.97 -34.42 7.95
C PRO A 7 53.13 -34.15 6.66
N PRO A 8 51.95 -33.50 6.72
CA PRO A 8 50.69 -33.88 7.36
C PRO A 8 49.56 -34.14 6.33
N ASN A 9 48.40 -34.55 6.83
CA ASN A 9 47.10 -34.74 6.15
C ASN A 9 46.85 -33.91 4.87
N GLY A 10 46.73 -34.59 3.72
CA GLY A 10 46.10 -34.06 2.52
C GLY A 10 44.57 -34.13 2.63
N ARG A 11 43.89 -32.99 2.77
CA ARG A 11 42.49 -32.86 2.38
C ARG A 11 42.45 -32.33 0.95
N SER A 12 42.06 -33.18 0.02
CA SER A 12 41.71 -32.77 -1.34
C SER A 12 40.45 -31.90 -1.31
N PRO A 13 40.39 -30.76 -2.02
CA PRO A 13 39.16 -30.00 -2.16
C PRO A 13 38.21 -30.74 -3.11
N GLN A 14 37.01 -31.10 -2.64
CA GLN A 14 35.95 -31.56 -3.53
C GLN A 14 35.47 -30.37 -4.38
N THR A 15 35.76 -30.42 -5.67
CA THR A 15 35.18 -29.51 -6.66
C THR A 15 33.78 -30.01 -7.01
N THR A 16 32.75 -29.27 -6.59
CA THR A 16 31.38 -29.46 -7.11
C THR A 16 31.32 -29.06 -8.59
N PRO A 17 30.71 -29.86 -9.48
CA PRO A 17 30.53 -29.45 -10.87
C PRO A 17 29.47 -28.33 -10.97
N PRO A 18 29.53 -27.46 -12.00
CA PRO A 18 28.54 -26.41 -12.18
C PRO A 18 27.19 -27.02 -12.54
N THR A 19 26.13 -26.58 -11.84
CA THR A 19 24.75 -26.88 -12.20
C THR A 19 24.41 -26.15 -13.50
N THR A 20 24.43 -26.85 -14.62
CA THR A 20 23.83 -26.38 -15.88
C THR A 20 22.32 -26.31 -15.68
N PHE A 21 21.77 -25.10 -15.53
CA PHE A 21 20.34 -24.86 -15.68
C PHE A 21 19.97 -25.08 -17.15
N MET A 22 19.44 -26.26 -17.48
CA MET A 22 18.73 -26.47 -18.74
C MET A 22 17.40 -25.70 -18.65
N ASN A 23 17.21 -24.71 -19.52
CA ASN A 23 15.91 -24.08 -19.73
C ASN A 23 14.89 -25.14 -20.19
N ASP A 24 13.97 -25.54 -19.32
CA ASP A 24 12.80 -26.33 -19.70
C ASP A 24 11.77 -25.38 -20.34
N GLU A 25 11.85 -25.21 -21.67
CA GLU A 25 10.93 -24.39 -22.47
C GLU A 25 9.50 -24.96 -22.59
N ARG A 26 9.09 -25.90 -21.73
CA ARG A 26 7.76 -26.53 -21.77
C ARG A 26 6.73 -25.89 -20.85
N ARG A 27 6.72 -24.56 -20.73
CA ARG A 27 5.55 -23.85 -20.21
C ARG A 27 4.57 -23.60 -21.35
N PRO A 28 3.32 -24.10 -21.29
CA PRO A 28 2.32 -23.76 -22.29
C PRO A 28 2.13 -22.24 -22.31
N LYS A 29 2.43 -21.62 -23.45
CA LYS A 29 2.15 -20.20 -23.69
C LYS A 29 0.63 -20.04 -23.64
N LEU A 30 0.13 -19.41 -22.59
CA LEU A 30 -1.28 -19.00 -22.50
C LEU A 30 -1.57 -18.07 -23.69
N THR A 31 -2.19 -18.61 -24.73
CA THR A 31 -2.72 -17.83 -25.84
C THR A 31 -4.01 -17.18 -25.38
N PHE A 32 -3.91 -15.98 -24.83
CA PHE A 32 -5.09 -15.15 -24.58
C PHE A 32 -5.63 -14.69 -25.94
N SER A 33 -6.73 -15.31 -26.38
CA SER A 33 -7.52 -14.81 -27.50
C SER A 33 -7.98 -13.39 -27.20
N ALA A 34 -7.59 -12.44 -28.06
CA ALA A 34 -7.92 -11.02 -27.97
C ALA A 34 -9.36 -10.74 -28.44
N ALA A 35 -10.34 -11.47 -27.89
CA ALA A 35 -11.72 -11.00 -27.95
C ALA A 35 -11.79 -9.68 -27.18
N ALA A 36 -12.29 -8.61 -27.81
CA ALA A 36 -12.43 -7.30 -27.19
C ALA A 36 -13.25 -7.41 -25.91
N ARG A 37 -12.56 -7.45 -24.75
CA ARG A 37 -13.20 -7.55 -23.45
C ARG A 37 -13.95 -6.25 -23.20
N ARG A 38 -15.25 -6.34 -22.90
CA ARG A 38 -16.01 -5.17 -22.47
C ARG A 38 -15.34 -4.59 -21.22
N PRO A 39 -15.15 -3.26 -21.16
CA PRO A 39 -14.58 -2.63 -19.97
C PRO A 39 -15.55 -2.81 -18.79
N VAL A 40 -15.06 -3.38 -17.70
CA VAL A 40 -15.77 -3.39 -16.42
C VAL A 40 -15.66 -1.99 -15.83
N ARG A 41 -16.80 -1.34 -15.55
CA ARG A 41 -16.83 0.06 -15.08
C ARG A 41 -16.61 0.18 -13.58
N SER A 42 -17.30 -0.62 -12.79
CA SER A 42 -17.20 -0.65 -11.34
C SER A 42 -17.65 -2.02 -10.81
N VAL A 43 -17.24 -2.32 -9.58
CA VAL A 43 -17.66 -3.53 -8.85
C VAL A 43 -18.35 -3.05 -7.57
N PRO A 44 -19.58 -3.51 -7.26
CA PRO A 44 -20.19 -3.22 -5.97
C PRO A 44 -19.37 -3.92 -4.88
N MET A 45 -18.89 -3.15 -3.91
CA MET A 45 -18.05 -3.64 -2.82
C MET A 45 -18.67 -3.23 -1.48
N PRO A 46 -19.04 -4.17 -0.60
CA PRO A 46 -19.44 -3.83 0.76
C PRO A 46 -18.21 -3.37 1.53
N VAL A 47 -18.25 -2.14 2.04
CA VAL A 47 -17.21 -1.53 2.87
C VAL A 47 -17.84 -0.87 4.08
N SER A 48 -17.06 -0.68 5.15
CA SER A 48 -17.52 0.10 6.29
C SER A 48 -17.62 1.61 5.93
N PRO A 49 -18.49 2.40 6.59
CA PRO A 49 -18.53 3.85 6.40
C PRO A 49 -17.17 4.53 6.64
N GLY A 50 -16.41 4.09 7.64
CA GLY A 50 -15.06 4.60 7.90
C GLY A 50 -14.12 4.39 6.73
N GLU A 51 -14.11 3.21 6.10
CA GLU A 51 -13.33 2.95 4.87
C GLU A 51 -13.82 3.77 3.68
N PHE A 52 -15.13 3.99 3.57
CA PHE A 52 -15.71 4.80 2.52
C PHE A 52 -15.26 6.27 2.62
N ILE A 53 -15.40 6.88 3.80
CA ILE A 53 -14.96 8.27 4.05
C ILE A 53 -13.45 8.41 3.90
N ASP A 54 -12.69 7.43 4.38
CA ASP A 54 -11.23 7.39 4.22
C ASP A 54 -10.80 7.38 2.76
N LYS A 55 -11.52 6.64 1.91
CA LYS A 55 -11.24 6.62 0.48
C LYS A 55 -11.52 7.96 -0.19
N ILE A 56 -12.62 8.63 0.17
CA ILE A 56 -12.93 9.99 -0.30
C ILE A 56 -11.81 10.95 0.11
N SER A 57 -11.38 10.91 1.37
CA SER A 57 -10.30 11.73 1.93
C SER A 57 -9.00 11.59 1.12
N ILE A 58 -8.55 10.36 0.86
CA ILE A 58 -7.35 10.11 0.05
C ILE A 58 -7.50 10.63 -1.38
N LEU A 59 -8.66 10.42 -2.01
CA LEU A 59 -8.89 10.84 -3.39
C LEU A 59 -8.95 12.37 -3.50
N SER A 60 -9.54 13.06 -2.53
CA SER A 60 -9.51 14.51 -2.41
C SER A 60 -8.06 15.02 -2.32
N LEU A 61 -7.25 14.43 -1.43
CA LEU A 61 -5.82 14.77 -1.33
C LEU A 61 -5.05 14.51 -2.63
N LYS A 62 -5.33 13.39 -3.30
CA LYS A 62 -4.70 13.05 -4.59
C LYS A 62 -5.11 14.01 -5.70
N ARG A 63 -6.37 14.43 -5.77
CA ARG A 63 -6.85 15.43 -6.72
C ARG A 63 -6.01 16.71 -6.62
N ASP A 64 -5.70 17.12 -5.39
CA ASP A 64 -4.99 18.37 -5.12
C ASP A 64 -3.47 18.25 -5.35
N ARG A 65 -2.87 17.07 -5.11
CA ARG A 65 -1.40 16.87 -5.20
C ARG A 65 -0.91 16.29 -6.52
N ILE A 66 -1.74 15.58 -7.29
CA ILE A 66 -1.33 14.97 -8.56
C ILE A 66 -1.31 16.04 -9.67
N THR A 67 -0.14 16.23 -10.27
CA THR A 67 0.08 17.22 -11.33
C THR A 67 -0.25 16.70 -12.73
N SER A 68 -0.18 15.38 -12.95
CA SER A 68 -0.54 14.77 -14.24
C SER A 68 -2.04 14.89 -14.49
N ALA A 69 -2.42 15.58 -15.57
CA ALA A 69 -3.82 15.80 -15.94
C ALA A 69 -4.57 14.48 -16.20
N GLU A 70 -3.92 13.50 -16.82
CA GLU A 70 -4.51 12.18 -17.07
C GLU A 70 -4.80 11.44 -15.76
N GLN A 71 -3.82 11.35 -14.87
CA GLN A 71 -3.98 10.67 -13.58
C GLN A 71 -5.01 11.38 -12.70
N ARG A 72 -4.99 12.72 -12.69
CA ARG A 72 -5.96 13.52 -11.96
C ARG A 72 -7.39 13.31 -12.50
N GLY A 73 -7.59 13.21 -13.81
CA GLY A 73 -8.90 12.89 -14.39
C GLY A 73 -9.45 11.52 -13.95
N HIS A 74 -8.58 10.54 -13.70
CA HIS A 74 -9.00 9.27 -13.11
C HIS A 74 -9.43 9.41 -11.65
N VAL A 75 -8.68 10.19 -10.86
CA VAL A 75 -8.99 10.47 -9.44
C VAL A 75 -10.30 11.25 -9.31
N GLU A 76 -10.47 12.31 -10.09
CA GLU A 76 -11.68 13.14 -10.13
C GLU A 76 -12.91 12.28 -10.45
N ARG A 77 -12.81 11.41 -11.46
CA ARG A 77 -13.91 10.52 -11.82
C ARG A 77 -14.27 9.52 -10.73
N GLU A 78 -13.28 8.97 -10.02
CA GLU A 78 -13.54 8.07 -8.90
C GLU A 78 -14.16 8.81 -7.70
N LEU A 79 -13.63 10.01 -7.41
CA LEU A 79 -14.12 10.87 -6.33
C LEU A 79 -15.57 11.30 -6.57
N GLU A 80 -15.92 11.75 -7.78
CA GLU A 80 -17.30 12.13 -8.16
C GLU A 80 -18.31 11.01 -7.89
N LEU A 81 -17.95 9.76 -8.19
CA LEU A 81 -18.83 8.61 -7.96
C LEU A 81 -19.05 8.34 -6.47
N LEU A 82 -18.00 8.53 -5.65
CA LEU A 82 -18.10 8.35 -4.20
C LEU A 82 -18.84 9.52 -3.54
N GLU A 83 -18.61 10.76 -3.97
CA GLU A 83 -19.32 11.94 -3.48
C GLU A 83 -20.83 11.86 -3.73
N GLN A 84 -21.26 11.32 -4.88
CA GLN A 84 -22.67 11.05 -5.14
C GLN A 84 -23.29 10.09 -4.12
N ILE A 85 -22.57 9.02 -3.76
CA ILE A 85 -23.00 8.05 -2.75
C ILE A 85 -22.99 8.71 -1.36
N HIS A 86 -21.97 9.53 -1.07
CA HIS A 86 -21.86 10.26 0.19
C HIS A 86 -23.06 11.16 0.42
N CYS A 87 -23.40 12.00 -0.56
CA CYS A 87 -24.56 12.89 -0.49
C CYS A 87 -25.87 12.12 -0.28
N GLN A 88 -26.02 10.93 -0.88
CA GLN A 88 -27.23 10.11 -0.72
C GLN A 88 -27.36 9.47 0.66
N LEU A 89 -26.24 9.15 1.32
CA LEU A 89 -26.22 8.37 2.57
C LEU A 89 -26.04 9.23 3.83
N PHE A 90 -25.34 10.36 3.73
CA PHE A 90 -24.86 11.14 4.88
C PHE A 90 -25.30 12.61 4.82
N GLU A 91 -26.37 12.93 4.09
CA GLU A 91 -26.91 14.29 4.04
C GLU A 91 -27.26 14.80 5.45
N ASN A 92 -26.87 16.04 5.77
CA ASN A 92 -27.12 16.72 7.05
C ASN A 92 -26.49 16.04 8.29
N ARG A 93 -25.26 15.51 8.16
CA ARG A 93 -24.51 14.88 9.25
C ARG A 93 -23.28 15.69 9.65
N ASP A 94 -23.53 16.81 10.33
CA ASP A 94 -22.48 17.70 10.85
C ASP A 94 -21.55 16.98 11.86
N ASP A 95 -22.08 15.95 12.53
CA ASP A 95 -21.32 15.09 13.43
C ASP A 95 -20.23 14.26 12.73
N LEU A 96 -20.38 14.00 11.43
CA LEU A 96 -19.40 13.30 10.59
C LEU A 96 -18.29 14.25 10.08
N GLU A 97 -18.56 15.55 9.96
CA GLU A 97 -17.64 16.52 9.35
C GLU A 97 -16.35 16.66 10.15
N VAL A 98 -16.45 16.64 11.49
CA VAL A 98 -15.29 16.71 12.39
C VAL A 98 -14.36 15.52 12.17
N LEU A 99 -14.90 14.30 12.20
CA LEU A 99 -14.12 13.07 12.01
C LEU A 99 -13.55 12.97 10.58
N SER A 100 -14.29 13.45 9.59
CA SER A 100 -13.82 13.49 8.19
C SER A 100 -12.64 14.46 8.03
N SER A 101 -12.70 15.62 8.68
CA SER A 101 -11.61 16.61 8.67
C SER A 101 -10.35 16.06 9.36
N GLU A 102 -10.50 15.39 10.52
CA GLU A 102 -9.36 14.72 11.17
C GLU A 102 -8.75 13.63 10.28
N LEU A 103 -9.57 12.95 9.47
CA LEU A 103 -9.12 11.94 8.52
C LEU A 103 -8.38 12.55 7.32
N ASP A 104 -8.79 13.73 6.85
CA ASP A 104 -8.06 14.50 5.85
C ASP A 104 -6.67 14.92 6.36
N GLU A 105 -6.61 15.43 7.59
CA GLU A 105 -5.35 15.81 8.23
C GLU A 105 -4.39 14.62 8.39
N ILE A 106 -4.89 13.48 8.88
CA ILE A 106 -4.04 12.29 9.09
C ILE A 106 -3.54 11.72 7.75
N ASN A 107 -4.35 11.76 6.70
CA ASN A 107 -3.95 11.34 5.36
C ASN A 107 -2.90 12.29 4.75
N ALA A 108 -3.04 13.61 4.99
CA ALA A 108 -2.04 14.59 4.57
C ALA A 108 -0.68 14.39 5.26
N ILE A 109 -0.70 14.04 6.56
CA ILE A 109 0.50 13.69 7.34
C ILE A 109 1.15 12.42 6.78
N LEU A 110 0.37 11.35 6.57
CA LEU A 110 0.87 10.08 6.01
C LEU A 110 1.54 10.30 4.66
N TRP A 111 0.92 11.05 3.76
CA TRP A 111 1.51 11.37 2.45
C TRP A 111 2.86 12.07 2.61
N GLY A 112 2.96 13.06 3.49
CA GLY A 112 4.21 13.77 3.74
C GLY A 112 5.31 12.87 4.30
N LEU A 113 4.96 11.92 5.17
CA LEU A 113 5.89 10.91 5.67
C LEU A 113 6.36 9.98 4.55
N GLU A 114 5.46 9.52 3.68
CA GLU A 114 5.81 8.68 2.52
C GLU A 114 6.70 9.43 1.53
N GLU A 115 6.43 10.70 1.25
CA GLU A 115 7.29 11.53 0.40
C GLU A 115 8.69 11.68 1.00
N LYS A 116 8.78 11.88 2.32
CA LYS A 116 10.07 11.96 3.02
C LYS A 116 10.83 10.64 2.93
N LEU A 117 10.15 9.50 3.11
CA LEU A 117 10.77 8.17 2.94
C LEU A 117 11.28 7.94 1.51
N ARG A 118 10.52 8.37 0.49
CA ARG A 118 10.95 8.28 -0.92
C ARG A 118 12.19 9.12 -1.21
N ARG A 119 12.35 10.27 -0.55
CA ARG A 119 13.56 11.10 -0.67
C ARG A 119 14.76 10.40 -0.05
N PHE A 120 14.63 9.89 1.17
CA PHE A 120 15.68 9.08 1.80
C PHE A 120 16.11 7.89 0.95
N GLU A 121 15.16 7.16 0.36
CA GLU A 121 15.44 6.06 -0.57
C GLU A 121 16.23 6.53 -1.80
N SER A 122 15.82 7.64 -2.42
CA SER A 122 16.49 8.24 -3.58
C SER A 122 17.91 8.70 -3.25
N ASP A 123 18.12 9.21 -2.04
CA ASP A 123 19.41 9.73 -1.57
C ASP A 123 20.29 8.62 -0.97
N GLY A 124 19.74 7.42 -0.75
CA GLY A 124 20.41 6.30 -0.08
C GLY A 124 20.69 6.56 1.41
N ASP A 125 19.94 7.46 2.05
CA ASP A 125 20.11 7.84 3.45
C ASP A 125 19.18 7.03 4.37
N PHE A 126 19.76 6.06 5.07
CA PHE A 126 19.05 5.17 5.99
C PHE A 126 19.41 5.43 7.46
N GLY A 127 19.72 6.69 7.79
CA GLY A 127 20.09 7.12 9.13
C GLY A 127 18.93 7.15 10.15
N ALA A 128 19.17 7.83 11.28
CA ALA A 128 18.20 7.92 12.37
C ALA A 128 16.87 8.57 11.93
N ASP A 129 16.92 9.59 11.08
CA ASP A 129 15.73 10.29 10.59
C ASP A 129 14.86 9.40 9.68
N PHE A 130 15.47 8.51 8.91
CA PHE A 130 14.75 7.50 8.14
C PHE A 130 14.00 6.56 9.08
N VAL A 131 14.68 6.03 10.11
CA VAL A 131 14.08 5.12 11.10
C VAL A 131 12.95 5.81 11.85
N GLU A 132 13.12 7.06 12.28
CA GLU A 132 12.07 7.83 12.94
C GLU A 132 10.87 8.05 12.02
N THR A 133 11.11 8.45 10.77
CA THR A 133 10.05 8.67 9.78
C THR A 133 9.28 7.38 9.52
N ALA A 134 9.97 6.26 9.34
CA ALA A 134 9.35 4.95 9.15
C ALA A 134 8.51 4.52 10.36
N ARG A 135 8.96 4.80 11.58
CA ARG A 135 8.16 4.53 12.79
C ARG A 135 6.90 5.38 12.86
N ARG A 136 7.00 6.65 12.47
CA ARG A 136 5.84 7.54 12.43
C ARG A 136 4.78 7.06 11.43
N VAL A 137 5.16 6.38 10.34
CA VAL A 137 4.18 5.86 9.37
C VAL A 137 3.19 4.90 10.01
N TYR A 138 3.66 3.87 10.73
CA TYR A 138 2.72 2.90 11.33
C TYR A 138 1.89 3.52 12.46
N LEU A 139 2.50 4.38 13.30
CA LEU A 139 1.77 5.12 14.35
C LEU A 139 0.65 5.99 13.76
N THR A 140 0.94 6.66 12.64
CA THR A 140 -0.04 7.51 11.95
C THR A 140 -1.12 6.66 11.27
N ASN A 141 -0.78 5.49 10.73
CA ASN A 141 -1.75 4.52 10.21
C ASN A 141 -2.66 3.93 11.31
N ASP A 142 -2.16 3.80 12.54
CA ASP A 142 -2.97 3.36 13.66
C ASP A 142 -3.97 4.43 14.08
N ARG A 143 -3.54 5.69 14.17
CA ARG A 143 -4.46 6.81 14.40
C ARG A 143 -5.53 6.91 13.30
N ARG A 144 -5.14 6.72 12.04
CA ARG A 144 -6.09 6.68 10.91
C ARG A 144 -7.11 5.56 11.06
N ALA A 145 -6.69 4.36 11.47
CA ALA A 145 -7.60 3.26 11.73
C ALA A 145 -8.56 3.55 12.90
N ASP A 146 -8.07 4.19 13.97
CA ASP A 146 -8.92 4.60 15.09
C ASP A 146 -9.99 5.62 14.67
N LEU A 147 -9.66 6.56 13.77
CA LEU A 147 -10.63 7.50 13.21
C LEU A 147 -11.70 6.79 12.37
N LYS A 148 -11.29 5.88 11.48
CA LYS A 148 -12.23 5.04 10.71
C LYS A 148 -13.16 4.26 11.62
N ARG A 149 -12.64 3.75 12.74
CA ARG A 149 -13.44 3.04 13.74
C ARG A 149 -14.44 3.97 14.43
N GLN A 150 -14.03 5.18 14.82
CA GLN A 150 -14.94 6.17 15.40
C GLN A 150 -16.08 6.54 14.44
N ILE A 151 -15.79 6.68 13.14
CA ILE A 151 -16.82 6.89 12.10
C ILE A 151 -17.77 5.68 12.05
N ASN A 152 -17.24 4.46 12.08
CA ASN A 152 -18.07 3.26 12.10
C ASN A 152 -18.98 3.20 13.32
N GLU A 153 -18.49 3.58 14.49
CA GLU A 153 -19.25 3.62 15.74
C GLU A 153 -20.34 4.71 15.70
N LEU A 154 -19.99 5.92 15.24
CA LEU A 154 -20.92 7.04 15.05
C LEU A 154 -22.10 6.67 14.13
N LEU A 155 -21.81 5.92 13.06
CA LEU A 155 -22.79 5.53 12.05
C LEU A 155 -23.44 4.17 12.32
N HIS A 156 -23.18 3.56 13.48
CA HIS A 156 -23.68 2.23 13.87
C HIS A 156 -23.45 1.17 12.78
N SER A 157 -22.26 1.18 12.20
CA SER A 157 -21.91 0.33 11.07
C SER A 157 -22.03 -1.16 11.42
N VAL A 158 -22.62 -1.92 10.49
CA VAL A 158 -22.68 -3.39 10.54
C VAL A 158 -21.39 -4.05 10.05
N ILE A 159 -20.53 -3.31 9.35
CA ILE A 159 -19.21 -3.76 8.90
C ILE A 159 -18.15 -2.95 9.65
N ILE A 160 -17.19 -3.63 10.27
CA ILE A 160 -16.08 -2.99 10.96
C ILE A 160 -14.80 -3.67 10.49
N GLU A 161 -13.80 -2.87 10.11
CA GLU A 161 -12.45 -3.38 9.83
C GLU A 161 -11.80 -3.86 11.13
N VAL A 162 -11.31 -5.10 11.15
CA VAL A 162 -10.61 -5.68 12.29
C VAL A 162 -9.11 -5.72 11.99
N LYS A 163 -8.31 -4.99 12.77
CA LYS A 163 -6.85 -5.15 12.75
C LYS A 163 -6.42 -6.31 13.64
N SER A 164 -5.53 -7.14 13.13
CA SER A 164 -4.66 -8.03 13.92
C SER A 164 -3.25 -7.48 13.78
N PHE A 165 -2.63 -7.13 14.91
CA PHE A 165 -1.23 -6.69 14.96
C PHE A 165 -0.29 -7.89 15.10
#